data_AF-J0NB14-F1
#
_entry.id   AF-J0NB14-F1
#
_cell.length_a   1.000
_cell.length_b   1.000
_cell.length_c   1.000
_cell.angle_alpha   90.00
_cell.angle_beta   90.00
_cell.angle_gamma   90.00
#
_symmetry.space_group_name_H-M   'P 1'
#
loop_
_entity.id
_entity.type
_entity.pdbx_description
1 polymer ?
#
loop_
_entity_poly.entity_id
_entity_poly.type
_entity_poly.pdbx_seq_one_letter_code
_entity_poly.pdbx_strand_id
1 'polypeptide(L)'
;MPPAKQALQDINREMEYLNKTLEKRRKEIQNLNSEISQVRIHLREFITRYFSDLIAQVSGTSLETFNDFVIREIGDKGINIETRVQNEFERQTQGIVNEISKIETGFNADMGLFEKHAGTLGKIGIDLLKQSGFINATNIKLARDGIAAVGKFVGMDLALKFKPWGAVNLAGSINKGLPLIGLAFEVWDSWKESQKIEKLEKAKEEMKSNFDGQKQEILALINDEAKFKQTCFPNALELEKSFQEIEEKIKKTQECDQEFEKWIQTGEDFIKGEDFIDVEPERGMN
;
A
#
# COMPACT_ATOMS: atom_id res chain seq x y z
N MET A 1 -28.85 -24.68 -31.46
CA MET A 1 -28.36 -25.01 -30.09
C MET A 1 -29.44 -24.57 -29.11
N PRO A 2 -29.80 -25.34 -28.06
CA PRO A 2 -30.80 -24.91 -27.08
C PRO A 2 -30.37 -23.58 -26.43
N PRO A 3 -31.30 -22.64 -26.13
CA PRO A 3 -30.97 -21.33 -25.54
C PRO A 3 -30.09 -21.40 -24.28
N ALA A 4 -30.28 -22.42 -23.43
CA ALA A 4 -29.49 -22.63 -22.23
C ALA A 4 -28.01 -22.99 -22.51
N LYS A 5 -27.75 -23.73 -23.59
CA LYS A 5 -26.39 -24.15 -23.97
C LYS A 5 -25.60 -23.00 -24.59
N GLN A 6 -26.27 -22.14 -25.36
CA GLN A 6 -25.68 -20.89 -25.85
C GLN A 6 -25.32 -19.96 -24.68
N ALA A 7 -26.25 -19.77 -23.73
CA ALA A 7 -26.01 -18.96 -22.55
C ALA A 7 -24.85 -19.50 -21.69
N LEU A 8 -24.75 -20.82 -21.48
CA LEU A 8 -23.63 -21.44 -20.78
C LEU A 8 -22.29 -21.21 -21.50
N GLN A 9 -22.25 -21.33 -22.83
CA GLN A 9 -21.05 -21.06 -23.61
C GLN A 9 -20.59 -19.60 -23.50
N ASP A 10 -21.53 -18.66 -23.56
CA ASP A 10 -21.23 -17.24 -23.43
C ASP A 10 -20.76 -16.89 -22.01
N ILE A 11 -21.36 -17.48 -20.96
CA ILE A 11 -20.89 -17.36 -19.57
C ILE A 11 -19.46 -17.89 -19.41
N ASN A 12 -19.20 -19.10 -19.89
CA ASN A 12 -17.87 -19.72 -19.78
C ASN A 12 -16.79 -18.87 -20.43
N ARG A 13 -17.09 -18.26 -21.58
CA ARG A 13 -16.16 -17.36 -22.28
C ARG A 13 -15.86 -16.10 -21.45
N GLU A 14 -16.88 -15.48 -20.87
CA GLU A 14 -16.70 -14.29 -20.02
C GLU A 14 -15.94 -14.62 -18.72
N MET A 15 -16.22 -15.77 -18.12
CA MET A 15 -15.50 -16.26 -16.94
C MET A 15 -14.03 -16.56 -17.24
N GLU A 16 -13.72 -17.11 -18.41
CA GLU A 16 -12.34 -17.32 -18.86
C GLU A 16 -11.61 -15.96 -19.06
N TYR A 17 -12.27 -14.98 -19.65
CA TYR A 17 -11.73 -13.63 -19.82
C TYR A 17 -11.46 -12.95 -18.48
N LEU A 18 -12.42 -13.04 -17.54
CA LEU A 18 -12.27 -12.49 -16.19
C LEU A 18 -11.11 -13.16 -15.44
N ASN A 19 -10.97 -14.48 -15.52
CA ASN A 19 -9.85 -15.21 -14.91
C ASN A 19 -8.49 -14.74 -15.43
N LYS A 20 -8.32 -14.63 -16.76
CA LYS A 20 -7.06 -14.13 -17.35
C LYS A 20 -6.71 -12.74 -16.84
N THR A 21 -7.74 -11.93 -16.67
CA THR A 21 -7.61 -10.56 -16.20
C THR A 21 -7.24 -10.50 -14.72
N LEU A 22 -7.88 -11.31 -13.86
CA LEU A 22 -7.44 -11.47 -12.48
C LEU A 22 -6.01 -11.98 -12.37
N GLU A 23 -5.63 -13.01 -13.13
CA GLU A 23 -4.26 -13.54 -13.10
C GLU A 23 -3.24 -12.45 -13.43
N LYS A 24 -3.57 -11.56 -14.37
CA LYS A 24 -2.76 -10.39 -14.68
C LYS A 24 -2.67 -9.44 -13.48
N ARG A 25 -3.80 -9.09 -12.84
CA ARG A 25 -3.81 -8.21 -11.66
C ARG A 25 -3.09 -8.80 -10.46
N ARG A 26 -3.21 -10.12 -10.23
CA ARG A 26 -2.46 -10.84 -9.19
C ARG A 26 -0.96 -10.68 -9.39
N LYS A 27 -0.47 -10.82 -10.63
CA LYS A 27 0.94 -10.59 -10.97
C LYS A 27 1.35 -9.14 -10.75
N GLU A 28 0.51 -8.18 -11.10
CA GLU A 28 0.76 -6.75 -10.85
C GLU A 28 0.87 -6.45 -9.34
N ILE A 29 -0.01 -7.01 -8.51
CA ILE A 29 0.05 -6.91 -7.05
C ILE A 29 1.30 -7.60 -6.47
N GLN A 30 1.70 -8.75 -7.00
CA GLN A 30 2.96 -9.41 -6.62
C GLN A 30 4.18 -8.56 -6.96
N ASN A 31 4.20 -7.95 -8.14
CA ASN A 31 5.25 -7.02 -8.55
C ASN A 31 5.28 -5.78 -7.65
N LEU A 32 4.12 -5.21 -7.32
CA LEU A 32 3.99 -4.10 -6.38
C LEU A 32 4.63 -4.42 -5.02
N ASN A 33 4.40 -5.62 -4.49
CA ASN A 33 5.04 -6.08 -3.25
C ASN A 33 6.56 -6.20 -3.36
N SER A 34 7.06 -6.63 -4.52
CA SER A 34 8.49 -6.64 -4.81
C SER A 34 9.07 -5.23 -4.83
N GLU A 35 8.39 -4.27 -5.46
CA GLU A 35 8.81 -2.87 -5.52
C GLU A 35 8.79 -2.21 -4.13
N ILE A 36 7.77 -2.46 -3.31
CA ILE A 36 7.73 -2.02 -1.90
C ILE A 36 8.94 -2.55 -1.13
N SER A 37 9.34 -3.80 -1.39
CA SER A 37 10.54 -4.38 -0.76
C SER A 37 11.82 -3.69 -1.21
N GLN A 38 11.94 -3.29 -2.48
CA GLN A 38 13.08 -2.52 -2.98
C GLN A 38 13.13 -1.12 -2.37
N VAL A 39 11.99 -0.43 -2.26
CA VAL A 39 11.89 0.87 -1.58
C VAL A 39 12.40 0.79 -0.15
N ARG A 40 12.08 -0.27 0.59
CA ARG A 40 12.61 -0.49 1.96
C ARG A 40 14.12 -0.60 1.98
N ILE A 41 14.73 -1.29 1.00
CA ILE A 41 16.18 -1.41 0.90
C ILE A 41 16.81 -0.03 0.67
N HIS A 42 16.30 0.73 -0.30
CA HIS A 42 16.81 2.07 -0.60
C HIS A 42 16.68 3.03 0.59
N LEU A 43 15.53 3.02 1.27
CA LEU A 43 15.33 3.84 2.46
C LEU A 43 16.26 3.42 3.60
N ARG A 44 16.48 2.12 3.81
CA ARG A 44 17.44 1.62 4.81
C ARG A 44 18.85 2.14 4.53
N GLU A 45 19.29 2.07 3.27
CA GLU A 45 20.60 2.58 2.86
C GLU A 45 20.73 4.08 3.06
N PHE A 46 19.73 4.85 2.62
CA PHE A 46 19.71 6.30 2.78
C PHE A 46 19.78 6.70 4.25
N ILE A 47 18.88 6.16 5.09
CA ILE A 47 18.80 6.51 6.51
C ILE A 47 20.11 6.13 7.23
N THR A 48 20.66 4.96 6.93
CA THR A 48 21.92 4.51 7.52
C THR A 48 23.06 5.47 7.17
N ARG A 49 23.22 5.82 5.89
CA ARG A 49 24.28 6.74 5.45
C ARG A 49 24.06 8.14 6.03
N TYR A 50 22.89 8.72 5.82
CA TYR A 50 22.56 10.09 6.21
C TYR A 50 22.81 10.36 7.70
N PHE A 51 22.27 9.52 8.59
CA PHE A 51 22.48 9.72 10.03
C PHE A 51 23.90 9.38 10.48
N SER A 52 24.59 8.44 9.82
CA SER A 52 26.01 8.18 10.12
C SER A 52 26.89 9.36 9.72
N ASP A 53 26.57 10.02 8.60
CA ASP A 53 27.26 11.23 8.14
C ASP A 53 27.01 12.40 9.09
N LEU A 54 25.78 12.58 9.60
CA LEU A 54 25.50 13.59 10.64
C LEU A 54 26.32 13.36 11.91
N ILE A 55 26.42 12.11 12.36
CA ILE A 55 27.23 11.71 13.53
C ILE A 55 28.72 11.98 13.29
N ALA A 56 29.24 11.64 12.10
CA ALA A 56 30.63 11.89 11.74
C ALA A 56 30.93 13.41 11.64
N GLN A 57 30.04 14.16 11.01
CA GLN A 57 30.17 15.61 10.86
C GLN A 57 30.17 16.31 12.22
N VAL A 58 29.18 16.05 13.09
CA VAL A 58 29.12 16.69 14.42
C VAL A 58 30.33 16.36 15.28
N SER A 59 30.85 15.12 15.19
CA SER A 59 32.07 14.70 15.89
C SER A 59 33.29 15.53 15.48
N GLY A 60 33.39 15.85 14.19
CA GLY A 60 34.51 16.60 13.60
C GLY A 60 34.44 18.11 13.75
N THR A 61 33.34 18.67 14.26
CA THR A 61 33.22 20.13 14.44
C THR A 61 34.15 20.67 15.53
N SER A 62 34.58 21.91 15.39
CA SER A 62 35.25 22.71 16.41
C SER A 62 34.28 23.75 16.99
N LEU A 63 34.76 24.53 17.96
CA LEU A 63 34.03 25.66 18.53
C LEU A 63 33.57 26.67 17.46
N GLU A 64 34.41 26.91 16.45
CA GLU A 64 34.17 27.85 15.36
C GLU A 64 33.22 27.30 14.29
N THR A 65 33.21 25.98 14.08
CA THR A 65 32.50 25.34 12.96
C THR A 65 31.20 24.63 13.37
N PHE A 66 30.95 24.49 14.67
CA PHE A 66 29.75 23.84 15.19
C PHE A 66 28.45 24.56 14.79
N ASN A 67 28.42 25.90 14.83
CA ASN A 67 27.25 26.67 14.42
C ASN A 67 26.91 26.48 12.94
N ASP A 68 27.92 26.50 12.08
CA ASP A 68 27.75 26.29 10.64
C ASP A 68 27.13 24.90 10.37
N PHE A 69 27.59 23.88 11.09
CA PHE A 69 27.00 22.54 11.04
C PHE A 69 25.53 22.54 11.49
N VAL A 70 25.20 23.15 12.62
CA VAL A 70 23.82 23.22 13.13
C VAL A 70 22.89 23.91 12.13
N ILE A 71 23.28 25.06 11.59
CA ILE A 71 22.48 25.82 10.63
C ILE A 71 22.29 25.02 9.33
N ARG A 72 23.37 24.45 8.80
CA ARG A 72 23.37 23.79 7.48
C ARG A 72 22.69 22.43 7.51
N GLU A 73 23.04 21.58 8.48
CA GLU A 73 22.59 20.19 8.50
C GLU A 73 21.27 20.01 9.24
N ILE A 74 21.05 20.79 10.31
CA ILE A 74 19.91 20.58 11.20
C ILE A 74 18.81 21.61 10.94
N GLY A 75 19.18 22.88 10.79
CA GLY A 75 18.23 23.98 10.65
C GLY A 75 17.45 24.25 11.94
N ASP A 76 16.59 25.27 11.92
CA ASP A 76 15.75 25.58 13.08
C ASP A 76 14.87 24.39 13.45
N LYS A 77 14.92 23.97 14.72
CA LYS A 77 14.18 22.81 15.26
C LYS A 77 14.33 21.50 14.47
N GLY A 78 15.39 21.35 13.66
CA GLY A 78 15.59 20.13 12.87
C GLY A 78 14.90 20.10 11.52
N ILE A 79 14.38 21.23 11.03
CA ILE A 79 13.61 21.30 9.77
C ILE A 79 14.39 20.76 8.56
N ASN A 80 15.70 20.90 8.52
CA ASN A 80 16.49 20.40 7.39
C ASN A 80 16.57 18.87 7.39
N ILE A 81 16.68 18.25 8.58
CA ILE A 81 16.66 16.79 8.74
C ILE A 81 15.29 16.25 8.35
N GLU A 82 14.23 16.83 8.90
CA GLU A 82 12.84 16.45 8.61
C GLU A 82 12.56 16.51 7.11
N THR A 83 12.89 17.65 6.47
CA THR A 83 12.69 17.85 5.03
C THR A 83 13.48 16.84 4.19
N ARG A 84 14.74 16.55 4.53
CA ARG A 84 15.57 15.60 3.79
C ARG A 84 15.03 14.17 3.88
N VAL A 85 14.61 13.75 5.07
CA VAL A 85 14.02 12.42 5.28
C VAL A 85 12.68 12.34 4.55
N GLN A 86 11.81 13.33 4.69
CA GLN A 86 10.51 13.36 4.01
C GLN A 86 10.66 13.28 2.48
N ASN A 87 11.53 14.12 1.91
CA ASN A 87 11.78 14.13 0.47
C ASN A 87 12.33 12.78 -0.04
N GLU A 88 13.14 12.08 0.76
CA GLU A 88 13.59 10.74 0.38
C GLU A 88 12.43 9.76 0.31
N PHE A 89 11.58 9.72 1.35
CA PHE A 89 10.43 8.84 1.37
C PHE A 89 9.51 9.14 0.19
N GLU A 90 9.13 10.40 -0.03
CA GLU A 90 8.31 10.79 -1.18
C GLU A 90 8.94 10.36 -2.51
N ARG A 91 10.25 10.56 -2.68
CA ARG A 91 10.97 10.16 -3.89
C ARG A 91 10.92 8.65 -4.13
N GLN A 92 11.08 7.85 -3.08
CA GLN A 92 11.09 6.39 -3.19
C GLN A 92 9.67 5.82 -3.31
N THR A 93 8.66 6.42 -2.67
CA THR A 93 7.29 5.88 -2.65
C THR A 93 6.44 6.32 -3.83
N GLN A 94 6.75 7.44 -4.50
CA GLN A 94 5.92 7.97 -5.60
C GLN A 94 5.66 6.95 -6.71
N GLY A 95 6.67 6.14 -7.06
CA GLY A 95 6.52 5.08 -8.07
C GLY A 95 5.44 4.07 -7.67
N ILE A 96 5.48 3.60 -6.42
CA ILE A 96 4.51 2.65 -5.84
C ILE A 96 3.10 3.24 -5.86
N VAL A 97 2.95 4.51 -5.49
CA VAL A 97 1.65 5.20 -5.48
C VAL A 97 1.04 5.24 -6.88
N ASN A 98 1.87 5.50 -7.89
CA ASN A 98 1.43 5.49 -9.28
C ASN A 98 1.02 4.08 -9.74
N GLU A 99 1.76 3.05 -9.34
CA GLU A 99 1.42 1.66 -9.66
C GLU A 99 0.13 1.20 -8.98
N ILE A 100 -0.09 1.54 -7.70
CA ILE A 100 -1.38 1.29 -7.02
C ILE A 100 -2.53 1.89 -7.83
N SER A 101 -2.40 3.16 -8.23
CA SER A 101 -3.43 3.86 -9.01
C SER A 101 -3.71 3.19 -10.37
N LYS A 102 -2.66 2.69 -11.03
CA LYS A 102 -2.80 1.96 -12.30
C LYS A 102 -3.51 0.62 -12.11
N ILE A 103 -3.16 -0.13 -11.07
CA ILE A 103 -3.79 -1.43 -10.77
C ILE A 103 -5.27 -1.21 -10.43
N GLU A 104 -5.59 -0.25 -9.56
CA GLU A 104 -6.97 0.12 -9.22
C GLU A 104 -7.79 0.51 -10.45
N THR A 105 -7.28 1.46 -11.25
CA THR A 105 -7.97 1.93 -12.46
C THR A 105 -8.21 0.79 -13.44
N GLY A 106 -7.19 -0.05 -13.64
CA GLY A 106 -7.27 -1.18 -14.52
C GLY A 106 -8.27 -2.23 -14.04
N PHE A 107 -8.22 -2.58 -12.77
CA PHE A 107 -9.15 -3.53 -12.15
C PHE A 107 -10.61 -3.05 -12.25
N ASN A 108 -10.84 -1.74 -12.07
CA ASN A 108 -12.15 -1.13 -12.22
C ASN A 108 -12.67 -1.23 -13.66
N ALA A 109 -11.81 -1.00 -14.65
CA ALA A 109 -12.16 -1.14 -16.05
C ALA A 109 -12.53 -2.60 -16.40
N ASP A 110 -11.74 -3.54 -15.90
CA ASP A 110 -11.95 -4.98 -16.10
C ASP A 110 -13.30 -5.43 -15.50
N MET A 111 -13.61 -4.98 -14.29
CA MET A 111 -14.88 -5.27 -13.63
C MET A 111 -16.08 -4.65 -14.38
N GLY A 112 -15.96 -3.40 -14.80
CA GLY A 112 -17.02 -2.72 -15.57
C GLY A 112 -17.30 -3.38 -16.92
N LEU A 113 -16.27 -3.93 -17.58
CA LEU A 113 -16.44 -4.71 -18.80
C LEU A 113 -17.20 -6.02 -18.53
N PHE A 114 -16.83 -6.74 -17.47
CA PHE A 114 -17.51 -7.97 -17.06
C PHE A 114 -18.99 -7.72 -16.71
N GLU A 115 -19.29 -6.70 -15.90
CA GLU A 115 -20.67 -6.32 -15.55
C GLU A 115 -21.50 -6.00 -16.80
N LYS A 116 -20.94 -5.23 -17.73
CA LYS A 116 -21.62 -4.87 -18.99
C LYS A 116 -21.89 -6.12 -19.82
N HIS A 117 -20.91 -7.00 -20.00
CA HIS A 117 -21.07 -8.22 -20.80
C HIS A 117 -22.07 -9.18 -20.17
N ALA A 118 -21.99 -9.44 -18.87
CA ALA A 118 -22.96 -10.29 -18.19
C ALA A 118 -24.39 -9.70 -18.24
N GLY A 119 -24.53 -8.36 -18.23
CA GLY A 119 -25.82 -7.70 -18.49
C GLY A 119 -26.41 -7.99 -19.88
N THR A 120 -25.57 -8.18 -20.91
CA THR A 120 -26.03 -8.54 -22.27
C THR A 120 -26.56 -9.97 -22.38
N LEU A 121 -26.24 -10.86 -21.43
CA LEU A 121 -26.72 -12.24 -21.37
C LEU A 121 -28.15 -12.36 -20.78
N GLY A 122 -28.81 -11.24 -20.51
CA GLY A 122 -30.19 -11.20 -20.03
C GLY A 122 -30.34 -11.78 -18.62
N LYS A 123 -31.49 -12.41 -18.33
CA LYS A 123 -31.81 -12.89 -16.97
C LYS A 123 -30.78 -13.86 -16.40
N ILE A 124 -30.20 -14.71 -17.25
CA ILE A 124 -29.20 -15.72 -16.86
C ILE A 124 -27.91 -15.01 -16.37
N GLY A 125 -27.41 -14.02 -17.14
CA GLY A 125 -26.24 -13.25 -16.72
C GLY A 125 -26.50 -12.36 -15.50
N ILE A 126 -27.69 -11.78 -15.37
CA ILE A 126 -28.08 -11.00 -14.19
C ILE A 126 -28.15 -11.88 -12.93
N ASP A 127 -28.69 -13.09 -13.03
CA ASP A 127 -28.78 -14.01 -11.90
C ASP A 127 -27.39 -14.55 -11.52
N LEU A 128 -26.51 -14.79 -12.49
CA LEU A 128 -25.08 -15.09 -12.26
C LEU A 128 -24.37 -13.94 -11.52
N LEU A 129 -24.56 -12.68 -11.96
CA LEU A 129 -24.00 -11.50 -11.31
C LEU A 129 -24.52 -11.26 -9.88
N LYS A 130 -25.76 -11.66 -9.60
CA LYS A 130 -26.32 -11.63 -8.24
C LYS A 130 -25.74 -12.73 -7.36
N GLN A 131 -25.67 -13.95 -7.88
CA GLN A 131 -25.21 -15.13 -7.15
C GLN A 131 -23.71 -15.06 -6.83
N SER A 132 -22.92 -14.48 -7.73
CA SER A 132 -21.50 -14.19 -7.53
C SER A 132 -21.22 -13.11 -6.48
N GLY A 133 -22.22 -12.30 -6.10
CA GLY A 133 -22.03 -11.20 -5.15
C GLY A 133 -21.16 -10.05 -5.69
N PHE A 134 -21.01 -9.96 -7.02
CA PHE A 134 -20.32 -8.87 -7.72
C PHE A 134 -21.12 -7.57 -7.73
N ILE A 135 -22.42 -7.67 -7.97
CA ILE A 135 -23.37 -6.57 -7.77
C ILE A 135 -23.59 -6.43 -6.26
N ASN A 136 -22.58 -5.95 -5.56
CA ASN A 136 -22.80 -5.30 -4.27
C ASN A 136 -22.13 -3.94 -4.34
N ALA A 137 -22.89 -2.89 -4.02
CA ALA A 137 -22.46 -1.50 -4.03
C ALA A 137 -21.15 -1.25 -3.26
N THR A 138 -20.74 -2.17 -2.38
CA THR A 138 -19.48 -2.18 -1.64
C THR A 138 -18.24 -2.42 -2.52
N ASN A 139 -18.29 -3.29 -3.53
CA ASN A 139 -17.13 -3.57 -4.39
C ASN A 139 -16.85 -2.43 -5.38
N ILE A 140 -17.91 -1.84 -5.94
CA ILE A 140 -17.85 -0.63 -6.78
C ILE A 140 -17.45 0.61 -5.94
N LYS A 141 -17.81 0.65 -4.65
CA LYS A 141 -17.38 1.72 -3.73
C LYS A 141 -15.93 1.57 -3.28
N LEU A 142 -15.44 0.38 -2.94
CA LEU A 142 -14.04 0.14 -2.57
C LEU A 142 -13.08 0.55 -3.70
N ALA A 143 -13.42 0.14 -4.92
CA ALA A 143 -12.80 0.56 -6.18
C ALA A 143 -12.77 2.09 -6.41
N ARG A 144 -13.85 2.77 -6.01
CA ARG A 144 -14.07 4.21 -6.25
C ARG A 144 -13.49 5.08 -5.13
N ASP A 145 -13.49 4.60 -3.89
CA ASP A 145 -13.05 5.33 -2.70
C ASP A 145 -11.54 5.15 -2.45
N GLY A 146 -10.92 4.06 -2.94
CA GLY A 146 -9.45 3.88 -2.93
C GLY A 146 -8.70 4.97 -3.69
N ILE A 147 -9.25 5.40 -4.85
CA ILE A 147 -8.71 6.49 -5.68
C ILE A 147 -8.67 7.83 -4.91
N ALA A 148 -9.62 8.08 -3.99
CA ALA A 148 -9.65 9.31 -3.21
C ALA A 148 -8.58 9.33 -2.08
N ALA A 149 -8.07 8.17 -1.66
CA ALA A 149 -7.06 8.02 -0.63
C ALA A 149 -5.62 8.08 -1.16
N VAL A 150 -5.40 7.90 -2.47
CA VAL A 150 -4.07 7.99 -3.12
C VAL A 150 -3.44 9.37 -2.91
N GLY A 151 -4.25 10.44 -2.85
CA GLY A 151 -3.78 11.81 -2.60
C GLY A 151 -3.31 12.08 -1.16
N LYS A 152 -3.55 11.17 -0.22
CA LYS A 152 -3.10 11.29 1.18
C LYS A 152 -1.73 10.67 1.45
N PHE A 153 -0.96 10.33 0.40
CA PHE A 153 0.46 10.02 0.55
C PHE A 153 1.33 11.24 0.91
N VAL A 154 0.70 12.33 1.34
CA VAL A 154 1.33 13.54 1.86
C VAL A 154 0.88 13.69 3.30
N GLY A 155 1.25 12.72 4.12
CA GLY A 155 0.69 12.59 5.45
C GLY A 155 1.47 11.62 6.30
N MET A 156 2.75 11.43 6.01
CA MET A 156 3.66 11.03 7.06
C MET A 156 3.79 12.20 8.04
N ASP A 157 2.75 12.36 8.85
CA ASP A 157 2.88 12.50 10.31
C ASP A 157 3.50 11.20 10.86
N LEU A 158 4.50 10.63 10.15
CA LEU A 158 5.41 9.66 10.72
C LEU A 158 5.99 10.43 11.88
N ALA A 159 5.60 10.04 13.07
CA ALA A 159 6.40 9.68 14.24
C ALA A 159 7.87 10.19 14.33
N LEU A 160 8.53 10.44 13.20
CA LEU A 160 9.67 11.33 12.99
C LEU A 160 9.28 12.81 13.00
N LYS A 161 8.45 13.23 13.96
CA LYS A 161 8.70 14.55 14.52
C LYS A 161 10.12 14.44 15.03
N PHE A 162 11.10 14.93 14.26
CA PHE A 162 12.43 15.14 14.76
C PHE A 162 12.18 15.87 16.08
N LYS A 163 12.47 15.20 17.19
CA LYS A 163 12.43 15.84 18.48
C LYS A 163 13.81 16.45 18.56
N PRO A 164 14.00 17.73 18.18
CA PRO A 164 15.23 18.40 18.53
C PRO A 164 15.23 18.32 20.05
N TRP A 165 16.04 17.40 20.61
CA TRP A 165 16.55 17.36 21.98
C TRP A 165 15.59 17.93 23.04
N GLY A 166 15.11 17.13 24.00
CA GLY A 166 14.19 17.58 25.04
C GLY A 166 14.44 19.03 25.51
N ALA A 167 13.55 19.96 25.16
CA ALA A 167 13.56 21.37 25.56
C ALA A 167 14.81 22.23 25.23
N VAL A 168 15.47 22.08 24.07
CA VAL A 168 16.41 23.15 23.62
C VAL A 168 15.81 24.05 22.54
N ASN A 169 15.38 25.23 23.01
CA ASN A 169 15.26 26.42 22.18
C ASN A 169 16.66 26.86 21.73
N LEU A 170 16.99 26.62 20.45
CA LEU A 170 18.16 27.21 19.80
C LEU A 170 17.99 28.71 19.53
N ALA A 171 16.75 29.21 19.58
CA ALA A 171 16.44 30.63 19.53
C ALA A 171 16.25 31.17 20.95
N GLY A 172 16.99 32.23 21.27
CA GLY A 172 17.10 32.79 22.61
C GLY A 172 15.78 32.94 23.37
N SER A 173 15.75 32.45 24.61
CA SER A 173 14.86 32.99 25.63
C SER A 173 15.59 33.01 26.96
N ILE A 174 16.07 34.21 27.30
CA ILE A 174 16.27 34.66 28.67
C ILE A 174 14.92 34.54 29.39
N ASN A 175 14.60 33.35 29.92
CA ASN A 175 13.82 33.19 31.15
C ASN A 175 13.64 31.72 31.53
N LYS A 176 14.31 31.37 32.63
CA LYS A 176 13.89 30.45 33.70
C LYS A 176 13.49 29.01 33.30
N GLY A 177 14.45 28.10 33.53
CA GLY A 177 14.21 26.82 34.21
C GLY A 177 13.87 25.62 33.33
N LEU A 178 14.88 25.04 32.66
CA LEU A 178 15.01 23.61 32.28
C LEU A 178 16.38 23.42 31.59
N PRO A 179 16.95 22.20 31.53
CA PRO A 179 18.34 21.99 31.15
C PRO A 179 18.51 22.18 29.64
N LEU A 180 18.94 23.39 29.27
CA LEU A 180 19.21 23.84 27.91
C LEU A 180 20.66 23.46 27.52
N ILE A 181 20.85 22.50 26.62
CA ILE A 181 22.06 22.48 25.77
C ILE A 181 21.81 23.39 24.57
N GLY A 182 21.64 24.67 24.85
CA GLY A 182 21.71 25.74 23.86
C GLY A 182 23.05 26.43 24.05
N LEU A 183 24.01 26.17 23.17
CA LEU A 183 25.23 26.99 23.12
C LEU A 183 24.85 28.37 22.58
N ALA A 184 24.31 29.23 23.45
CA ALA A 184 24.27 30.66 23.20
C ALA A 184 25.72 31.17 23.29
N PHE A 185 26.38 31.19 22.13
CA PHE A 185 27.79 31.56 22.01
C PHE A 185 28.08 33.05 22.27
N GLU A 186 27.06 33.87 22.53
CA GLU A 186 27.18 35.30 22.80
C GLU A 186 27.80 35.63 24.17
N VAL A 187 27.95 34.66 25.09
CA VAL A 187 28.54 34.89 26.45
C VAL A 187 29.92 34.23 26.63
N TRP A 188 30.63 34.01 25.52
CA TRP A 188 31.91 33.30 25.47
C TRP A 188 33.06 34.03 26.18
N ASP A 189 33.03 35.36 26.22
CA ASP A 189 34.17 36.15 26.71
C ASP A 189 34.51 35.93 28.19
N SER A 190 33.54 35.46 29.00
CA SER A 190 33.72 35.26 30.44
C SER A 190 34.16 33.84 30.85
N TRP A 191 34.15 32.86 29.94
CA TRP A 191 34.48 31.47 30.25
C TRP A 191 35.92 31.10 29.90
N LYS A 192 36.52 30.19 30.67
CA LYS A 192 37.83 29.59 30.32
C LYS A 192 37.68 28.65 29.12
N GLU A 193 38.67 28.62 28.24
CA GLU A 193 38.69 27.82 27.01
C GLU A 193 38.36 26.33 27.25
N SER A 194 38.90 25.75 28.32
CA SER A 194 38.61 24.36 28.73
C SER A 194 37.13 24.09 29.00
N GLN A 195 36.42 25.03 29.62
CA GLN A 195 34.98 24.89 29.92
C GLN A 195 34.12 24.94 28.65
N LYS A 196 34.57 25.68 27.63
CA LYS A 196 33.85 25.76 26.35
C LYS A 196 34.00 24.46 25.57
N ILE A 197 35.20 23.90 25.54
CA ILE A 197 35.48 22.60 24.93
C ILE A 197 34.66 21.51 25.62
N GLU A 198 34.65 21.44 26.96
CA GLU A 198 33.86 20.46 27.70
C GLU A 198 32.36 20.53 27.38
N LYS A 199 31.79 21.74 27.29
CA LYS A 199 30.38 21.93 26.94
C LYS A 199 30.07 21.57 25.49
N LEU A 200 30.98 21.90 24.55
CA LEU A 200 30.84 21.49 23.16
C LEU A 200 30.86 19.97 23.04
N GLU A 201 31.84 19.30 23.66
CA GLU A 201 31.92 17.83 23.61
C GLU A 201 30.68 17.17 24.20
N LYS A 202 30.16 17.67 25.33
CA LYS A 202 28.89 17.20 25.87
C LYS A 202 27.72 17.39 24.89
N ALA A 203 27.63 18.56 24.26
CA ALA A 203 26.59 18.82 23.26
C ALA A 203 26.69 17.87 22.06
N LYS A 204 27.91 17.63 21.56
CA LYS A 204 28.15 16.66 20.49
C LYS A 204 27.71 15.26 20.89
N GLU A 205 28.03 14.79 22.10
CA GLU A 205 27.59 13.47 22.57
C GLU A 205 26.06 13.34 22.61
N GLU A 206 25.36 14.35 23.12
CA GLU A 206 23.90 14.35 23.14
C GLU A 206 23.31 14.35 21.72
N MET A 207 23.89 15.12 20.80
CA MET A 207 23.47 15.13 19.39
C MET A 207 23.69 13.79 18.71
N LYS A 208 24.86 13.15 18.92
CA LYS A 208 25.17 11.82 18.37
C LYS A 208 24.18 10.78 18.89
N SER A 209 23.88 10.80 20.18
CA SER A 209 22.89 9.90 20.77
C SER A 209 21.49 10.11 20.19
N ASN A 210 21.08 11.37 19.98
CA ASN A 210 19.79 11.68 19.35
C ASN A 210 19.72 11.23 17.88
N PHE A 211 20.78 11.48 17.10
CA PHE A 211 20.88 11.02 15.72
C PHE A 211 20.84 9.49 15.63
N ASP A 212 21.57 8.79 16.50
CA ASP A 212 21.53 7.33 16.53
C ASP A 212 20.15 6.81 16.93
N GLY A 213 19.53 7.39 17.98
CA GLY A 213 18.18 7.02 18.42
C GLY A 213 17.14 7.16 17.31
N GLN A 214 17.13 8.29 16.62
CA GLN A 214 16.22 8.50 15.48
C GLN A 214 16.51 7.57 14.32
N LYS A 215 17.79 7.35 13.98
CA LYS A 215 18.18 6.35 12.98
C LYS A 215 17.58 4.99 13.33
N GLN A 216 17.68 4.54 14.58
CA GLN A 216 17.12 3.26 15.01
C GLN A 216 15.59 3.24 14.94
N GLU A 217 14.89 4.30 15.33
CA GLU A 217 13.42 4.40 15.23
C GLU A 217 12.94 4.26 13.78
N ILE A 218 13.58 4.98 12.85
CA ILE A 218 13.26 4.90 11.41
C ILE A 218 13.54 3.51 10.88
N LEU A 219 14.71 2.95 11.18
CA LEU A 219 15.11 1.62 10.74
C LEU A 219 14.19 0.54 11.30
N ALA A 220 13.70 0.68 12.54
CA ALA A 220 12.74 -0.24 13.13
C ALA A 220 11.42 -0.26 12.33
N LEU A 221 10.91 0.91 11.91
CA LEU A 221 9.76 0.98 11.02
C LEU A 221 10.04 0.31 9.66
N ILE A 222 11.16 0.63 9.02
CA ILE A 222 11.52 0.09 7.69
C ILE A 222 11.72 -1.42 7.73
N ASN A 223 12.33 -1.94 8.80
CA ASN A 223 12.65 -3.37 8.94
C ASN A 223 11.42 -4.23 9.26
N ASP A 224 10.38 -3.66 9.85
CA ASP A 224 9.09 -4.33 10.00
C ASP A 224 8.27 -4.16 8.70
N GLU A 225 8.26 -5.20 7.87
CA GLU A 225 7.58 -5.17 6.57
C GLU A 225 6.09 -4.88 6.67
N ALA A 226 5.41 -5.54 7.59
CA ALA A 226 3.98 -5.43 7.76
C ALA A 226 3.61 -4.03 8.25
N LYS A 227 4.32 -3.53 9.26
CA LYS A 227 4.12 -2.18 9.79
C LYS A 227 4.50 -1.11 8.78
N PHE A 228 5.61 -1.29 8.04
CA PHE A 228 6.02 -0.37 6.98
C PHE A 228 4.94 -0.26 5.91
N LYS A 229 4.44 -1.40 5.42
CA LYS A 229 3.38 -1.43 4.42
C LYS A 229 2.07 -0.84 4.94
N GLN A 230 1.68 -1.15 6.16
CA GLN A 230 0.48 -0.58 6.78
C GLN A 230 0.57 0.94 6.95
N THR A 231 1.74 1.44 7.36
CA THR A 231 1.95 2.86 7.65
C THR A 231 2.12 3.67 6.38
N CYS A 232 2.95 3.18 5.45
CA CYS A 232 3.27 3.90 4.24
C CYS A 232 2.24 3.63 3.15
N PHE A 233 1.80 2.38 2.95
CA PHE A 233 0.96 1.96 1.81
C PHE A 233 -0.37 1.33 2.24
N PRO A 234 -1.22 2.00 3.04
CA PRO A 234 -2.50 1.44 3.47
C PRO A 234 -3.40 1.05 2.27
N ASN A 235 -3.38 1.85 1.19
CA ASN A 235 -4.17 1.57 -0.02
C ASN A 235 -3.72 0.27 -0.71
N ALA A 236 -2.43 -0.11 -0.62
CA ALA A 236 -1.97 -1.39 -1.16
C ALA A 236 -2.59 -2.57 -0.38
N LEU A 237 -2.78 -2.44 0.93
CA LEU A 237 -3.46 -3.46 1.75
C LEU A 237 -4.95 -3.52 1.43
N GLU A 238 -5.60 -2.38 1.24
CA GLU A 238 -7.01 -2.32 0.84
C GLU A 238 -7.24 -2.93 -0.54
N LEU A 239 -6.34 -2.66 -1.49
CA LEU A 239 -6.34 -3.24 -2.83
C LEU A 239 -6.20 -4.76 -2.78
N GLU A 240 -5.22 -5.28 -2.03
CA GLU A 240 -5.02 -6.72 -1.84
C GLU A 240 -6.24 -7.42 -1.25
N LYS A 241 -6.81 -6.83 -0.20
CA LYS A 241 -8.01 -7.37 0.44
C LYS A 241 -9.19 -7.40 -0.51
N SER A 242 -9.44 -6.28 -1.22
CA SER A 242 -10.53 -6.17 -2.19
C SER A 242 -10.36 -7.17 -3.33
N PHE A 243 -9.12 -7.35 -3.79
CA PHE A 243 -8.78 -8.32 -4.82
C PHE A 243 -9.05 -9.76 -4.36
N GLN A 244 -8.59 -10.13 -3.15
CA GLN A 244 -8.82 -11.45 -2.58
C GLN A 244 -10.32 -11.77 -2.42
N GLU A 245 -11.11 -10.83 -1.91
CA GLU A 245 -12.57 -11.01 -1.77
C GLU A 245 -13.25 -11.27 -3.12
N ILE A 246 -12.76 -10.64 -4.19
CA ILE A 246 -13.27 -10.83 -5.54
C ILE A 246 -12.85 -12.18 -6.12
N GLU A 247 -11.60 -12.60 -5.92
CA GLU A 247 -11.14 -13.91 -6.35
C GLU A 247 -11.94 -15.05 -5.71
N GLU A 248 -12.25 -14.94 -4.41
CA GLU A 248 -13.07 -15.92 -3.71
C GLU A 248 -14.51 -15.99 -4.24
N LYS A 249 -15.10 -14.83 -4.58
CA LYS A 249 -16.43 -14.74 -5.19
C LYS A 249 -16.47 -15.38 -6.59
N ILE A 250 -15.43 -15.13 -7.40
CA ILE A 250 -15.31 -15.71 -8.75
C ILE A 250 -15.21 -17.22 -8.68
N LYS A 251 -14.38 -17.73 -7.77
CA LYS A 251 -14.22 -19.17 -7.58
C LYS A 251 -15.56 -19.86 -7.24
N LYS A 252 -16.34 -19.28 -6.33
CA LYS A 252 -17.69 -19.79 -6.00
C LYS A 252 -18.65 -19.75 -7.19
N THR A 253 -18.53 -18.72 -8.02
CA THR A 253 -19.36 -18.58 -9.24
C THR A 253 -19.03 -19.69 -10.24
N GLN A 254 -17.75 -20.01 -10.41
CA GLN A 254 -17.31 -21.11 -11.28
C GLN A 254 -17.79 -22.48 -10.80
N GLU A 255 -17.81 -22.70 -9.48
CA GLU A 255 -18.38 -23.92 -8.90
C GLU A 255 -19.87 -24.06 -9.25
N CYS A 256 -20.63 -22.95 -9.24
CA CYS A 256 -22.03 -22.94 -9.68
C CYS A 256 -22.19 -23.19 -11.20
N ASP A 257 -21.31 -22.61 -12.03
CA ASP A 257 -21.34 -22.83 -13.48
C ASP A 257 -21.13 -24.32 -13.83
N GLN A 258 -20.25 -25.00 -13.11
CA GLN A 258 -20.03 -26.44 -13.26
C GLN A 258 -21.26 -27.28 -12.86
N GLU A 259 -22.02 -26.85 -11.85
CA GLU A 259 -23.28 -27.49 -11.49
C GLU A 259 -24.35 -27.28 -12.58
N PHE A 260 -24.40 -26.10 -13.17
CA PHE A 260 -25.31 -25.80 -14.27
C PHE A 260 -24.98 -26.60 -15.54
N GLU A 261 -23.69 -26.79 -15.85
CA GLU A 261 -23.24 -27.66 -16.94
C GLU A 261 -23.69 -29.12 -16.73
N LYS A 262 -23.54 -29.66 -15.50
CA LYS A 262 -24.03 -31.01 -15.15
C LYS A 262 -25.54 -31.11 -15.29
N TRP A 263 -26.28 -30.07 -14.92
CA TRP A 263 -27.75 -30.04 -15.06
C TRP A 263 -28.18 -30.08 -16.53
N ILE A 264 -27.55 -29.29 -17.41
CA ILE A 264 -27.79 -29.35 -18.86
C ILE A 264 -27.49 -30.75 -19.40
N GLN A 265 -26.35 -31.34 -19.02
CA GLN A 265 -25.98 -32.68 -19.48
C GLN A 265 -27.00 -33.74 -19.04
N THR A 266 -27.45 -33.67 -17.78
CA THR A 266 -28.48 -34.58 -17.24
C THR A 266 -29.77 -34.46 -18.06
N GLY A 267 -30.22 -33.24 -18.36
CA GLY A 267 -31.41 -33.02 -19.20
C GLY A 267 -31.25 -33.55 -20.63
N GLU A 268 -30.07 -33.38 -21.25
CA GLU A 268 -29.78 -33.96 -22.56
C GLU A 268 -29.84 -35.49 -22.56
N ASP A 269 -29.34 -36.14 -21.50
CA ASP A 269 -29.34 -37.59 -21.36
C ASP A 269 -30.77 -38.13 -21.11
N PHE A 270 -31.61 -37.42 -20.36
CA PHE A 270 -33.04 -37.74 -20.21
C PHE A 270 -33.79 -37.69 -21.56
N ILE A 271 -33.54 -36.65 -22.36
CA ILE A 271 -34.18 -36.51 -23.69
C ILE A 271 -33.73 -37.61 -24.65
N LYS A 272 -32.45 -38.02 -24.59
CA LYS A 272 -31.91 -39.12 -25.44
C LYS A 272 -32.34 -40.51 -24.97
N GLY A 273 -32.68 -40.67 -23.68
CA GLY A 273 -33.16 -41.93 -23.10
C GLY A 273 -34.64 -42.23 -23.37
N GLU A 274 -35.42 -41.23 -23.80
CA GLU A 274 -36.74 -41.44 -24.42
C GLU A 274 -36.58 -41.86 -25.89
N ASP A 275 -36.06 -43.06 -26.14
CA ASP A 275 -36.47 -43.80 -27.33
C ASP A 275 -37.97 -44.09 -27.15
N PHE A 276 -38.77 -43.53 -28.05
CA PHE A 276 -40.22 -43.71 -28.15
C PHE A 276 -40.60 -45.18 -27.91
N ILE A 277 -41.27 -45.46 -26.79
CA ILE A 277 -42.11 -46.66 -26.72
C ILE A 277 -43.29 -46.36 -27.65
N ASP A 278 -43.17 -46.78 -28.91
CA ASP A 278 -44.28 -46.80 -29.85
C ASP A 278 -45.25 -47.87 -29.35
N VAL A 279 -46.18 -47.47 -28.49
CA VAL A 279 -47.26 -48.35 -28.04
C VAL A 279 -48.25 -48.43 -29.19
N GLU A 280 -48.03 -49.41 -30.08
CA GLU A 280 -48.99 -49.79 -31.10
C GLU A 280 -50.35 -50.08 -30.43
N PRO A 281 -51.44 -49.38 -30.77
CA PRO A 281 -52.73 -49.68 -30.19
C PRO A 281 -53.21 -51.03 -30.75
N GLU A 282 -53.40 -52.01 -29.86
CA GLU A 282 -54.03 -53.29 -30.20
C GLU A 282 -55.38 -53.01 -30.90
N ARG A 283 -55.43 -53.28 -32.20
CA ARG A 283 -56.70 -53.31 -32.93
C ARG A 283 -57.48 -54.52 -32.43
N GLY A 284 -58.47 -54.26 -31.57
CA GLY A 284 -59.52 -55.22 -31.27
C GLY A 284 -60.16 -55.72 -32.56
N MET A 285 -59.94 -56.99 -32.88
CA MET A 285 -60.74 -57.70 -33.86
C MET A 285 -61.97 -58.28 -33.16
N ASN A 286 -63.15 -57.93 -33.68
CA ASN A 286 -64.47 -58.43 -33.31
C ASN A 286 -64.56 -59.96 -33.30
#